data_AF-M4C2F8-F1
#
_entry.id   AF-M4C2F8-F1
#
_cell.length_a   1.000
_cell.length_b   1.000
_cell.length_c   1.000
_cell.angle_alpha   90.00
_cell.angle_beta   90.00
_cell.angle_gamma   90.00
#
_symmetry.space_group_name_H-M   'P 1'
#
loop_
_entity.id
_entity.type
_entity.pdbx_description
1 polymer ?
#
loop_
_entity_poly.entity_id
_entity_poly.type
_entity_poly.pdbx_seq_one_letter_code
_entity_poly.pdbx_strand_id
1 'polypeptide(L)'
;MLNYTNISFGTYGNNKFYMMQLIEDGLNYMVFRKWGRVGAKKPQRALEQYNSSLAKAQASFTKKFLEKSGNEWPLSGSFKIVEGKYLDDEVLEEEKDEPVNEEEKEEEVLSTLHETVQDVLKVCPITVL
;
A
#
# COMPACT_ATOMS: atom_id res chain seq x y z
N MET A 1 0.83 3.93 2.03
CA MET A 1 1.71 2.93 2.70
C MET A 1 2.70 2.41 1.67
N LEU A 2 3.96 2.11 1.99
CA LEU A 2 4.94 1.77 0.94
C LEU A 2 5.13 0.26 0.76
N ASN A 3 5.13 -0.22 -0.48
CA ASN A 3 5.32 -1.63 -0.85
C ASN A 3 6.46 -1.83 -1.86
N TYR A 4 7.20 -2.92 -1.73
CA TYR A 4 8.21 -3.34 -2.69
C TYR A 4 8.06 -4.83 -3.00
N THR A 5 7.67 -5.11 -4.24
CA THR A 5 7.51 -6.47 -4.76
C THR A 5 8.43 -6.70 -5.96
N ASN A 6 9.25 -7.75 -5.88
CA ASN A 6 10.11 -8.21 -6.97
C ASN A 6 10.18 -9.75 -6.92
N ILE A 7 9.62 -10.40 -7.94
CA ILE A 7 9.52 -11.85 -8.05
C ILE A 7 10.80 -12.52 -8.57
N SER A 8 11.65 -11.79 -9.29
CA SER A 8 12.88 -12.32 -9.90
C SER A 8 14.07 -12.38 -8.93
N PHE A 9 13.92 -11.81 -7.73
CA PHE A 9 14.99 -11.76 -6.75
C PHE A 9 15.16 -13.08 -5.97
N GLY A 10 16.19 -13.85 -6.35
CA GLY A 10 16.57 -15.09 -5.68
C GLY A 10 15.45 -16.15 -5.69
N THR A 11 15.51 -17.12 -4.77
CA THR A 11 14.52 -18.22 -4.72
C THR A 11 13.17 -17.81 -4.12
N TYR A 12 13.13 -16.79 -3.27
CA TYR A 12 11.94 -16.46 -2.44
C TYR A 12 11.25 -15.14 -2.80
N GLY A 13 11.79 -14.40 -3.76
CA GLY A 13 11.33 -13.05 -4.10
C GLY A 13 11.46 -12.05 -2.94
N ASN A 14 11.30 -10.78 -3.30
CA ASN A 14 11.06 -9.70 -2.36
C ASN A 14 9.57 -9.36 -2.36
N ASN A 15 8.93 -9.45 -1.21
CA ASN A 15 7.61 -8.86 -0.96
C ASN A 15 7.68 -8.23 0.43
N LYS A 16 7.85 -6.90 0.47
CA LYS A 16 8.18 -6.13 1.66
C LYS A 16 7.30 -4.89 1.75
N PHE A 17 6.97 -4.49 2.96
CA PHE A 17 6.28 -3.23 3.22
C PHE A 17 7.10 -2.33 4.14
N TYR A 18 6.86 -1.03 4.04
CA TYR A 18 7.36 0.00 4.91
C TYR A 18 6.24 1.00 5.21
N MET A 19 5.84 1.07 6.47
CA MET A 19 4.83 1.98 6.97
C MET A 19 5.51 3.02 7.85
N MET A 20 5.10 4.28 7.72
CA MET A 20 5.59 5.38 8.53
C MET A 20 4.49 6.40 8.77
N GLN A 21 4.40 6.90 10.00
CA GLN A 21 3.39 7.84 10.44
C GLN A 21 4.05 8.92 11.30
N LEU A 22 3.75 10.19 11.02
CA LEU A 22 4.02 11.29 11.94
C LEU A 22 2.78 11.46 12.81
N ILE A 23 2.96 11.38 14.12
CA ILE A 23 1.90 11.39 15.13
C ILE A 23 2.07 12.65 15.97
N GLU A 24 0.96 13.35 16.20
CA GLU A 24 0.84 14.47 17.13
C GLU A 24 0.03 14.02 18.34
N ASP A 25 0.58 14.21 19.54
CA ASP A 25 -0.05 13.90 20.83
C ASP A 25 0.07 15.13 21.73
N GLY A 26 -0.95 15.99 21.68
CA GLY A 26 -0.95 17.28 22.36
C GLY A 26 0.15 18.20 21.83
N LEU A 27 1.18 18.43 22.65
CA LEU A 27 2.37 19.22 22.26
C LEU A 27 3.58 18.34 21.89
N ASN A 28 3.40 17.03 21.77
CA ASN A 28 4.47 16.10 21.44
C ASN A 28 4.30 15.56 20.02
N TYR A 29 5.42 15.43 19.31
CA TYR A 29 5.49 14.87 17.98
C TYR A 29 6.35 13.60 17.99
N MET A 30 5.89 12.57 17.29
CA MET A 30 6.52 11.26 17.25
C MET A 30 6.49 10.73 15.82
N VAL A 31 7.50 9.96 15.42
CA VAL A 31 7.49 9.25 14.14
C VAL A 31 7.49 7.76 14.42
N PHE A 32 6.39 7.10 14.08
CA PHE A 32 6.26 5.65 14.14
C PHE A 32 6.63 5.05 12.79
N ARG A 33 7.36 3.93 12.82
CA ARG A 33 7.76 3.18 11.63
C ARG A 33 7.53 1.70 11.87
N LYS A 34 7.07 0.98 10.86
CA LYS A 34 6.84 -0.47 10.90
C LYS A 34 7.19 -1.06 9.54
N TRP A 35 7.95 -2.14 9.50
CA TRP A 35 8.40 -2.74 8.24
C TRP A 35 8.67 -4.23 8.37
N GLY A 36 8.66 -4.93 7.24
CA GLY A 36 8.89 -6.37 7.19
C GLY A 36 8.42 -7.02 5.90
N ARG A 37 8.37 -8.36 5.87
CA ARG A 37 7.68 -9.08 4.80
C ARG A 37 6.16 -8.91 4.96
N VAL A 38 5.46 -8.75 3.85
CA VAL A 38 3.98 -8.70 3.88
C VAL A 38 3.46 -10.03 4.46
N GLY A 39 2.48 -9.93 5.36
CA GLY A 39 1.94 -11.09 6.09
C GLY A 39 2.82 -11.61 7.25
N ALA A 40 3.95 -10.97 7.57
CA ALA A 40 4.78 -11.39 8.69
C ALA A 40 4.04 -11.25 10.04
N LYS A 41 4.01 -12.33 10.83
CA LYS A 41 3.38 -12.34 12.18
C LYS A 41 3.99 -11.32 13.15
N LYS A 42 5.28 -11.02 13.02
CA LYS A 42 6.03 -10.11 13.90
C LYS A 42 6.92 -9.17 13.07
N PRO A 43 6.36 -8.09 12.48
CA PRO A 43 7.16 -7.11 11.76
C PRO A 43 8.01 -6.27 12.71
N GLN A 44 9.09 -5.70 12.18
CA GLN A 44 9.93 -4.76 12.91
C GLN A 44 9.19 -3.42 13.06
N ARG A 45 9.45 -2.71 14.17
CA ARG A 45 8.88 -1.40 14.45
C ARG A 45 9.84 -0.54 15.25
N ALA A 46 9.74 0.77 15.05
CA ALA A 46 10.46 1.79 15.81
C ALA A 46 9.55 2.99 16.06
N LEU A 47 9.73 3.62 17.22
CA LEU A 47 9.02 4.82 17.61
C LEU A 47 10.05 5.84 18.07
N GLU A 48 10.15 6.95 17.36
CA GLU A 48 11.10 8.03 17.64
C GLU A 48 10.33 9.24 18.17
N GLN A 49 10.73 9.76 19.34
CA GLN A 49 10.09 10.93 19.95
C GLN A 49 10.87 12.21 19.61
N TYR A 50 10.14 13.25 19.26
CA TYR A 50 10.66 14.57 18.91
C TYR A 50 10.18 15.68 19.84
N ASN A 51 9.43 15.33 20.90
CA ASN A 51 8.85 16.27 21.87
C ASN A 51 8.10 17.39 21.13
N SER A 52 8.22 18.65 21.54
CA SER A 52 7.55 19.79 20.93
C SER A 52 8.13 20.27 19.59
N SER A 53 9.02 19.50 18.95
CA SER A 53 9.65 19.92 17.70
C SER A 53 9.03 19.25 16.47
N LEU A 54 7.96 19.86 15.95
CA LEU A 54 7.33 19.45 14.69
C LEU A 54 8.35 19.41 13.53
N ALA A 55 9.19 20.44 13.42
CA ALA A 55 10.19 20.55 12.35
C ALA A 55 11.16 19.35 12.31
N LYS A 56 11.59 18.86 13.48
CA LYS A 56 12.47 17.67 13.54
C LYS A 56 11.72 16.39 13.17
N ALA A 57 10.49 16.24 13.64
CA ALA A 57 9.64 15.10 13.27
C ALA A 57 9.39 15.06 11.76
N GLN A 58 9.04 16.21 11.18
CA GLN A 58 8.86 16.36 9.73
C GLN A 58 10.14 16.05 8.96
N ALA A 59 11.28 16.62 9.33
CA ALA A 59 12.55 16.33 8.67
C ALA A 59 12.92 14.85 8.71
N SER A 60 12.63 14.17 9.82
CA SER A 60 12.88 12.72 9.97
C SER A 60 11.90 11.87 9.15
N PHE A 61 10.66 12.32 9.01
CA PHE A 61 9.67 11.72 8.14
C PHE A 61 10.07 11.90 6.67
N THR A 62 10.21 13.13 6.20
CA THR A 62 10.48 13.44 4.77
C THR A 62 11.78 12.81 4.28
N LYS A 63 12.84 12.84 5.09
CA LYS A 63 14.11 12.17 4.77
C LYS A 63 13.93 10.68 4.53
N LYS A 64 13.15 9.99 5.38
CA LYS A 64 12.96 8.55 5.24
C LYS A 64 12.04 8.22 4.07
N PHE A 65 11.01 9.03 3.85
CA PHE A 65 10.11 8.87 2.70
C PHE A 65 10.93 8.92 1.41
N LEU A 66 11.71 9.99 1.21
CA LEU A 66 12.59 10.16 0.06
C LEU A 66 13.59 9.00 -0.10
N GLU A 67 14.20 8.53 0.98
CA GLU A 67 15.12 7.38 0.93
C GLU A 67 14.45 6.10 0.39
N LYS A 68 13.19 5.85 0.78
CA LYS A 68 12.46 4.62 0.46
C LYS A 68 11.72 4.67 -0.87
N SER A 69 11.07 5.78 -1.19
CA SER A 69 10.28 5.95 -2.42
C SER A 69 11.04 6.63 -3.55
N GLY A 70 12.08 7.42 -3.24
CA GLY A 70 12.70 8.31 -4.22
C GLY A 70 11.88 9.58 -4.53
N ASN A 71 10.78 9.81 -3.81
CA ASN A 71 9.89 10.96 -4.00
C ASN A 71 9.99 11.92 -2.81
N GLU A 72 9.84 13.23 -3.06
CA GLU A 72 9.82 14.25 -2.00
C GLU A 72 8.47 14.25 -1.27
N TRP A 73 8.48 14.73 -0.02
CA TRP A 73 7.26 14.92 0.77
C TRP A 73 7.17 16.36 1.26
N PRO A 74 5.99 17.03 1.19
CA PRO A 74 4.75 16.51 0.60
C PRO A 74 4.88 16.32 -0.92
N LEU A 75 4.08 15.41 -1.47
CA LEU A 75 4.05 15.18 -2.92
C LEU A 75 3.54 16.44 -3.60
N SER A 76 4.29 16.96 -4.57
CA SER A 76 3.92 18.12 -5.38
C SER A 76 3.14 17.75 -6.64
N GLY A 77 3.05 16.46 -6.97
CA GLY A 77 2.32 15.90 -8.10
C GLY A 77 2.18 14.38 -7.96
N SER A 78 1.96 13.68 -9.07
CA SER A 78 1.83 12.22 -9.08
C SER A 78 3.10 11.53 -8.56
N PHE A 79 2.91 10.45 -7.80
CA PHE A 79 3.99 9.63 -7.29
C PHE A 79 4.75 8.97 -8.45
N LYS A 80 6.07 9.08 -8.46
CA LYS A 80 6.90 8.49 -9.52
C LYS A 80 7.42 7.13 -9.10
N ILE A 81 7.19 6.13 -9.94
CA ILE A 81 7.78 4.82 -9.78
C ILE A 81 9.28 4.91 -10.04
N VAL A 82 10.09 4.55 -9.05
CA VAL A 82 11.55 4.50 -9.16
C VAL A 82 12.01 3.05 -9.08
N GLU A 83 12.80 2.62 -10.06
CA GLU A 83 13.31 1.24 -10.10
C GLU A 83 14.09 0.90 -8.81
N GLY A 84 13.76 -0.24 -8.21
CA GLY A 84 14.39 -0.71 -6.97
C GLY A 84 13.96 0.04 -5.70
N LYS A 85 12.96 0.92 -5.77
CA LYS A 85 12.37 1.64 -4.63
C LYS A 85 10.96 1.14 -4.32
N TYR A 86 10.44 1.57 -3.17
CA TYR A 86 9.08 1.24 -2.77
C TYR A 86 8.08 2.12 -3.52
N LEU A 87 6.94 1.51 -3.86
CA LEU A 87 5.74 2.12 -4.44
C LEU A 87 4.78 2.53 -3.31
N ASP A 88 3.94 3.54 -3.53
CA ASP A 88 2.82 3.82 -2.61
C ASP A 88 1.61 2.97 -2.99
N ASP A 89 1.00 2.31 -2.00
CA ASP A 89 -0.15 1.43 -2.20
C ASP A 89 -1.39 2.20 -2.72
N GLU A 90 -1.59 3.45 -2.29
CA GLU A 90 -2.73 4.28 -2.73
C GLU A 90 -2.66 4.58 -4.23
N VAL A 91 -1.45 4.79 -4.76
CA VAL A 91 -1.23 5.07 -6.20
C VAL A 91 -1.41 3.82 -7.05
N LEU A 92 -1.11 2.64 -6.50
CA LEU A 92 -1.33 1.36 -7.18
C LEU A 92 -2.81 1.02 -7.35
N GLU A 93 -3.69 1.59 -6.52
CA GLU A 93 -5.14 1.45 -6.67
C GLU A 93 -5.66 2.39 -7.78
N GLU A 94 -5.17 3.63 -7.83
CA GLU A 94 -5.52 4.59 -8.88
C GLU A 94 -5.10 4.12 -10.30
N GLU A 95 -3.95 3.46 -10.45
CA GLU A 95 -3.51 2.89 -11.75
C GLU A 95 -4.31 1.65 -12.18
N LYS A 96 -5.00 0.97 -11.25
CA LYS A 96 -5.89 -0.17 -11.58
C LYS A 96 -7.29 0.27 -12.01
N ASP A 97 -7.65 1.51 -11.69
CA ASP A 97 -8.91 2.13 -12.09
C ASP A 97 -8.79 2.88 -13.43
N GLU A 98 -7.60 2.95 -14.04
CA GLU A 98 -7.52 3.25 -15.47
C GLU A 98 -8.17 2.09 -16.25
N PRO A 99 -9.21 2.34 -17.06
CA PRO A 99 -9.82 1.29 -17.84
C PRO A 99 -8.76 0.77 -18.80
N VAL A 100 -8.27 -0.44 -18.54
CA VAL A 100 -7.75 -1.29 -19.61
C VAL A 100 -8.88 -1.32 -20.64
N ASN A 101 -8.66 -0.68 -21.78
CA ASN A 101 -9.57 -0.69 -22.92
C ASN A 101 -9.56 -2.10 -23.55
N GLU A 102 -10.00 -3.09 -22.78
CA GLU A 102 -10.62 -4.28 -23.31
C GLU A 102 -12.08 -3.87 -23.55
N GLU A 103 -12.40 -3.62 -24.82
CA GLU A 103 -13.78 -3.62 -25.30
C GLU A 103 -14.34 -5.04 -25.09
N GLU A 104 -14.63 -5.42 -23.84
CA GLU A 104 -15.53 -6.51 -23.55
C GLU A 104 -16.93 -6.00 -23.85
N LYS A 105 -17.47 -6.40 -25.00
CA LYS A 105 -18.91 -6.41 -25.18
C LYS A 105 -19.49 -7.22 -24.02
N GLU A 106 -20.20 -6.56 -23.11
CA GLU A 106 -21.18 -7.21 -22.24
C GLU A 106 -22.28 -7.81 -23.15
N GLU A 107 -22.01 -8.97 -23.74
CA GLU A 107 -23.08 -9.90 -24.06
C GLU A 107 -23.54 -10.50 -22.74
N GLU A 108 -24.85 -10.48 -22.47
CA GLU A 108 -25.44 -11.15 -21.30
C GLU A 108 -25.10 -12.64 -21.36
N VAL A 109 -24.00 -13.04 -20.74
CA VAL A 109 -23.57 -14.44 -20.71
C VAL A 109 -24.50 -15.17 -19.74
N LEU A 110 -25.57 -15.77 -20.27
CA LEU A 110 -26.46 -16.62 -19.50
C LEU A 110 -25.65 -17.76 -18.87
N SER A 111 -25.72 -17.89 -17.55
CA SER A 111 -24.98 -18.91 -16.82
C SER A 111 -25.38 -20.31 -17.28
N THR A 112 -24.43 -21.07 -17.80
CA THR A 112 -24.61 -22.47 -18.20
C THR A 112 -24.68 -23.43 -17.01
N LEU A 113 -24.54 -22.93 -15.78
CA LEU A 113 -24.59 -23.74 -14.57
C LEU A 113 -26.03 -24.16 -14.25
N HIS A 114 -26.19 -25.32 -13.64
CA HIS A 114 -27.50 -25.78 -13.18
C HIS A 114 -28.08 -24.82 -12.13
N GLU A 115 -29.41 -24.61 -12.14
CA GLU A 115 -30.10 -23.63 -11.28
C GLU A 115 -29.74 -23.78 -9.80
N THR A 116 -29.61 -25.02 -9.32
CA THR A 116 -29.22 -25.30 -7.92
C THR A 116 -27.81 -24.79 -7.57
N VAL A 117 -26.88 -24.78 -8.53
CA VAL A 117 -25.53 -24.26 -8.34
C VAL A 117 -25.55 -22.73 -8.37
N GLN A 118 -26.32 -22.13 -9.28
CA GLN A 118 -26.50 -20.69 -9.33
C GLN A 118 -27.11 -20.15 -8.03
N ASP A 119 -28.11 -20.85 -7.48
CA ASP A 119 -28.74 -20.44 -6.24
C ASP A 119 -27.78 -20.54 -5.06
N VAL A 120 -26.97 -21.60 -4.96
CA VAL A 120 -25.93 -21.71 -3.92
C VAL A 120 -24.90 -20.57 -4.00
N LEU A 121 -24.50 -20.16 -5.21
CA LEU A 121 -23.58 -19.03 -5.41
C LEU A 121 -24.21 -17.70 -4.97
N LYS A 122 -25.51 -17.51 -5.17
CA LYS A 122 -26.26 -16.33 -4.69
C LYS A 122 -26.37 -16.27 -3.15
N VAL A 123 -26.26 -17.40 -2.44
CA VAL A 123 -26.35 -17.45 -0.96
C VAL A 123 -25.12 -16.85 -0.27
N CYS A 124 -24.03 -16.57 -0.99
CA CYS A 124 -22.82 -16.01 -0.40
C CYS A 124 -22.61 -14.53 -0.78
N PRO A 125 -23.38 -13.57 -0.26
CA PRO A 125 -22.93 -12.19 -0.29
C PRO A 125 -21.70 -12.11 0.61
N ILE A 126 -20.55 -11.84 0.01
CA ILE A 126 -19.35 -11.42 0.73
C ILE A 126 -19.73 -10.14 1.47
N THR A 127 -20.17 -10.30 2.72
CA THR A 127 -20.39 -9.16 3.62
C THR A 127 -19.00 -8.74 4.05
N VAL A 128 -18.49 -7.70 3.40
CA VAL A 128 -17.29 -6.98 3.84
C VAL A 128 -17.67 -6.31 5.16
N LEU A 129 -17.10 -6.79 6.26
CA LEU A 129 -17.16 -6.15 7.58
C LEU A 129 -16.15 -5.01 7.67
#